data_AF-A0A8H4UJD2-F1
#
_entry.id   AF-A0A8H4UJD2-F1
#
_cell.length_a   1.000
_cell.length_b   1.000
_cell.length_c   1.000
_cell.angle_alpha   90.00
_cell.angle_beta   90.00
_cell.angle_gamma   90.00
#
_symmetry.space_group_name_H-M   'P 1'
#
loop_
_entity.id
_entity.type
_entity.pdbx_description
1 polymer ?
#
loop_
_entity_poly.entity_id
_entity_poly.type
_entity_poly.pdbx_seq_one_letter_code
_entity_poly.pdbx_strand_id
1 'polypeptide(L)'
;MESQHGNKPRYLQFNGLPLELRDHTWELTLPNRRVFHAKEVSSQKPNNEPTKREMCFRFHIRHHPPSALNICTKSRNVAMRHGVFLSPCGDEPGVWFRPETDILYFDREQCKTIQVNPYQPRITVSGRENVLNIGIEWRVFFLDSPRPSQGETTSSYWRAAIGPLHAYMPHMRTVNHALPMLRHEGNMKWGREPPSAPKFQAKLVPLPESIKIPWESARDLYNSLRRIGGLPVATVTWKEVKEDIERGFEEDKDGEENGESSRGLDQGVEHYPPMIVGWWLLREGIPAVHENPLFQYFST
;
A
#
# COMPACT_ATOMS: atom_id res chain seq x y z
N MET A 1 0.97 39.92 -59.25
CA MET A 1 -0.15 39.27 -58.52
C MET A 1 0.38 37.96 -57.99
N GLU A 2 0.96 37.96 -56.78
CA GLU A 2 1.36 36.74 -56.07
C GLU A 2 0.57 36.70 -54.77
N SER A 3 -0.41 35.80 -54.70
CA SER A 3 -1.23 35.57 -53.53
C SER A 3 -0.44 34.72 -52.52
N GLN A 4 0.13 35.36 -51.50
CA GLN A 4 0.65 34.65 -50.33
C GLN A 4 -0.51 34.00 -49.57
N HIS A 5 -0.69 32.69 -49.76
CA HIS A 5 -1.50 31.86 -48.87
C HIS A 5 -0.73 31.68 -47.55
N GLY A 6 -0.96 32.61 -46.62
CA GLY A 6 -0.57 32.45 -45.22
C GLY A 6 -1.32 31.26 -44.62
N ASN A 7 -0.64 30.11 -44.58
CA ASN A 7 -1.15 28.87 -44.00
C ASN A 7 -1.25 29.07 -42.48
N LYS A 8 -2.39 29.60 -42.00
CA LYS A 8 -2.65 29.74 -40.56
C LYS A 8 -2.63 28.33 -39.93
N PRO A 9 -1.90 28.11 -38.82
CA PRO A 9 -1.93 26.83 -38.14
C PRO A 9 -3.37 26.53 -37.73
N ARG A 10 -3.92 25.44 -38.25
CA ARG A 10 -5.22 24.92 -37.82
C ARG A 10 -5.04 24.36 -36.42
N TYR A 11 -5.55 25.07 -35.43
CA TYR A 11 -5.64 24.54 -34.07
C TYR A 11 -6.58 23.34 -34.08
N LEU A 12 -6.03 22.15 -33.82
CA LEU A 12 -6.80 20.94 -33.59
C LEU A 12 -7.66 21.15 -32.34
N GLN A 13 -8.98 21.22 -32.54
CA GLN A 13 -9.92 21.30 -31.42
C GLN A 13 -10.02 19.94 -30.74
N PHE A 14 -9.99 19.91 -29.41
CA PHE A 14 -10.10 18.69 -28.63
C PHE A 14 -11.32 17.85 -29.01
N ASN A 15 -12.46 18.48 -29.27
CA ASN A 15 -13.69 17.79 -29.67
C ASN A 15 -13.60 17.14 -31.06
N GLY A 16 -12.70 17.59 -31.93
CA GLY A 16 -12.43 17.03 -33.25
C GLY A 16 -11.45 15.86 -33.24
N LEU A 17 -10.87 15.51 -32.09
CA LEU A 17 -10.04 14.32 -31.97
C LEU A 17 -10.90 13.04 -32.00
N PRO A 18 -10.38 11.92 -32.53
CA PRO A 18 -10.93 10.58 -32.36
C PRO A 18 -11.27 10.27 -30.89
N LEU A 19 -12.24 9.39 -30.66
CA LEU A 19 -12.72 9.07 -29.32
C LEU A 19 -11.58 8.54 -28.44
N GLU A 20 -10.75 7.67 -28.99
CA GLU A 20 -9.61 7.02 -28.34
C GLU A 20 -8.61 8.05 -27.82
N LEU A 21 -8.29 9.07 -28.62
CA LEU A 21 -7.35 10.13 -28.22
C LEU A 21 -7.94 11.06 -27.16
N ARG A 22 -9.26 11.33 -27.21
CA ARG A 22 -9.94 12.12 -26.18
C ARG A 22 -9.98 11.37 -24.85
N ASP A 23 -10.32 10.09 -24.89
CA ASP A 23 -10.33 9.23 -23.71
C ASP A 23 -8.93 9.15 -23.11
N HIS A 24 -7.91 8.90 -23.92
CA HIS A 24 -6.52 8.87 -23.46
C HIS A 24 -6.07 10.20 -22.83
N THR A 25 -6.47 11.34 -23.42
CA THR A 25 -6.18 12.65 -22.84
C THR A 25 -6.78 12.78 -21.45
N TRP A 26 -8.03 12.34 -21.24
CA TRP A 26 -8.65 12.36 -19.92
C TRP A 26 -8.00 11.37 -18.96
N GLU A 27 -7.60 10.18 -19.42
CA GLU A 27 -6.87 9.20 -18.60
C GLU A 27 -5.55 9.76 -18.07
N LEU A 28 -4.84 10.54 -18.89
CA LEU A 28 -3.61 11.23 -18.48
C LEU A 28 -3.84 12.31 -17.41
N THR A 29 -5.07 12.80 -17.23
CA THR A 29 -5.42 13.73 -16.14
C THR A 29 -5.71 13.02 -14.81
N LEU A 30 -5.90 11.70 -14.83
CA LEU A 30 -6.13 10.95 -13.61
C LEU A 30 -4.82 10.86 -12.82
N PRO A 31 -4.88 10.84 -11.47
CA PRO A 31 -3.71 10.58 -10.67
C PRO A 31 -3.12 9.22 -11.06
N ASN A 32 -1.79 9.14 -10.96
CA ASN A 32 -1.05 7.91 -11.13
C ASN A 32 -1.19 7.09 -9.82
N ARG A 33 -0.08 6.73 -9.18
CA ARG A 33 -0.07 6.01 -7.92
C ARG A 33 -0.19 6.95 -6.73
N ARG A 34 -1.18 6.72 -5.86
CA ARG A 34 -1.29 7.39 -4.55
C ARG A 34 -1.30 6.37 -3.42
N VAL A 35 -0.87 6.81 -2.25
CA VAL A 35 -0.92 6.03 -1.00
C VAL A 35 -2.03 6.56 -0.13
N PHE A 36 -3.01 5.71 0.16
CA PHE A 36 -4.07 5.96 1.12
C PHE A 36 -3.70 5.30 2.44
N HIS A 37 -3.26 6.10 3.41
CA HIS A 37 -2.85 5.59 4.72
C HIS A 37 -4.08 5.47 5.61
N ALA A 38 -4.51 4.23 5.89
CA ALA A 38 -5.60 3.96 6.81
C ALA A 38 -5.16 4.29 8.24
N LYS A 39 -6.00 5.01 8.97
CA LYS A 39 -5.82 5.37 10.38
C LYS A 39 -6.48 4.34 11.30
N GLU A 40 -7.75 4.07 11.04
CA GLU A 40 -8.58 3.18 11.86
C GLU A 40 -9.78 2.72 11.05
N VAL A 41 -10.47 1.68 11.52
CA VAL A 41 -11.80 1.33 11.04
C VAL A 41 -12.81 1.84 12.07
N SER A 42 -13.70 2.72 11.63
CA SER A 42 -14.73 3.31 12.48
C SER A 42 -16.12 2.84 12.03
N SER A 43 -17.02 2.61 12.99
CA SER A 43 -18.44 2.39 12.67
C SER A 43 -19.17 3.73 12.61
N GLN A 44 -19.93 3.99 11.55
CA GLN A 44 -20.91 5.07 11.52
C GLN A 44 -22.32 4.54 11.30
N LYS A 45 -23.30 5.33 11.74
CA LYS A 45 -24.71 5.11 11.45
C LYS A 45 -25.09 6.05 10.29
N PRO A 46 -25.57 5.53 9.15
CA PRO A 46 -26.13 6.37 8.11
C PRO A 46 -27.30 7.18 8.67
N ASN A 47 -27.43 8.45 8.23
CA ASN A 47 -28.57 9.29 8.62
C ASN A 47 -29.91 8.68 8.18
N ASN A 48 -29.91 8.01 7.02
CA ASN A 48 -31.11 7.43 6.43
C ASN A 48 -31.46 6.04 6.99
N GLU A 49 -30.52 5.34 7.65
CA GLU A 49 -30.72 4.00 8.22
C GLU A 49 -30.01 3.86 9.58
N PRO A 50 -30.53 4.48 10.66
CA PRO A 50 -29.85 4.57 11.96
C PRO A 50 -29.66 3.22 12.69
N THR A 51 -30.33 2.16 12.21
CA THR A 51 -30.21 0.78 12.71
C THR A 51 -29.02 0.05 12.08
N LYS A 52 -28.54 0.47 10.92
CA LYS A 52 -27.40 -0.12 10.23
C LYS A 52 -26.12 0.53 10.73
N ARG A 53 -25.12 -0.29 11.07
CA ARG A 53 -23.75 0.20 11.34
C ARG A 53 -22.87 -0.18 10.17
N GLU A 54 -22.31 0.81 9.52
CA GLU A 54 -21.37 0.63 8.42
C GLU A 54 -19.95 0.86 8.92
N MET A 55 -19.06 -0.06 8.60
CA MET A 55 -17.65 0.05 8.93
C MET A 55 -16.94 0.77 7.78
N CYS A 56 -16.16 1.78 8.13
CA CYS A 56 -15.43 2.58 7.15
C CYS A 56 -14.01 2.88 7.63
N PHE A 57 -13.08 2.89 6.69
CA PHE A 57 -11.74 3.40 6.91
C PHE A 57 -11.78 4.90 7.17
N ARG A 58 -11.09 5.32 8.22
CA ARG A 58 -10.61 6.69 8.35
C ARG A 58 -9.19 6.74 7.82
N PHE A 59 -8.84 7.86 7.20
CA PHE A 59 -7.53 8.00 6.56
C PHE A 59 -6.71 9.07 7.25
N HIS A 60 -5.43 8.76 7.46
CA HIS A 60 -4.39 9.74 7.77
C HIS A 60 -4.11 10.64 6.56
N ILE A 61 -4.10 10.05 5.36
CA ILE A 61 -3.91 10.75 4.09
C ILE A 61 -5.16 10.53 3.24
N ARG A 62 -5.97 11.57 3.08
CA ARG A 62 -7.10 11.59 2.15
C ARG A 62 -6.70 12.41 0.93
N HIS A 63 -6.67 11.76 -0.23
CA HIS A 63 -6.46 12.47 -1.50
C HIS A 63 -7.79 13.06 -1.98
N HIS A 64 -7.72 14.25 -2.58
CA HIS A 64 -8.87 14.81 -3.28
C HIS A 64 -9.24 13.93 -4.49
N PRO A 65 -10.54 13.85 -4.84
CA PRO A 65 -10.95 13.22 -6.09
C PRO A 65 -10.35 13.94 -7.30
N PRO A 66 -10.08 13.24 -8.42
CA PRO A 66 -9.56 13.86 -9.63
C PRO A 66 -10.51 14.92 -10.17
N SER A 67 -9.96 16.02 -10.69
CA SER A 67 -10.73 17.09 -11.33
C SER A 67 -11.57 16.58 -12.50
N ALA A 68 -11.14 15.51 -13.17
CA ALA A 68 -11.86 14.83 -14.24
C ALA A 68 -13.31 14.46 -13.87
N LEU A 69 -13.62 14.20 -12.59
CA LEU A 69 -14.99 13.93 -12.13
C LEU A 69 -15.96 15.12 -12.30
N ASN A 70 -15.42 16.34 -12.35
CA ASN A 70 -16.20 17.57 -12.24
C ASN A 70 -16.14 18.47 -13.50
N ILE A 71 -15.31 18.15 -14.49
CA ILE A 71 -15.15 19.00 -15.69
C ILE A 71 -16.33 18.86 -16.66
N CYS A 72 -16.59 17.65 -17.16
CA CYS A 72 -17.71 17.37 -18.06
C CYS A 72 -18.14 15.90 -17.97
N THR A 73 -19.25 15.54 -18.63
CA THR A 73 -19.75 14.16 -18.64
C THR A 73 -18.72 13.16 -19.19
N LYS A 74 -17.99 13.53 -20.25
CA LYS A 74 -16.98 12.63 -20.86
C LYS A 74 -15.82 12.35 -19.92
N SER A 75 -15.24 13.40 -19.31
CA SER A 75 -14.15 13.25 -18.35
C SER A 75 -14.58 12.46 -17.12
N ARG A 76 -15.82 12.69 -16.64
CA ARG A 76 -16.39 11.94 -15.52
C ARG A 76 -16.51 10.46 -15.84
N ASN A 77 -17.01 10.11 -17.03
CA ASN A 77 -17.14 8.72 -17.45
C ASN A 77 -15.77 8.04 -17.54
N VAL A 78 -14.73 8.74 -17.99
CA VAL A 78 -13.36 8.23 -17.97
C VAL A 78 -12.91 7.98 -16.53
N ALA A 79 -13.06 8.95 -15.62
CA ALA A 79 -12.68 8.78 -14.22
C ALA A 79 -13.44 7.63 -13.51
N MET A 80 -14.72 7.44 -13.79
CA MET A 80 -15.54 6.37 -13.19
C MET A 80 -15.23 4.98 -13.77
N ARG A 81 -14.69 4.88 -15.00
CA ARG A 81 -14.22 3.60 -15.56
C ARG A 81 -12.92 3.12 -14.91
N HIS A 82 -12.11 4.05 -14.41
CA HIS A 82 -10.78 3.78 -13.85
C HIS A 82 -10.74 3.85 -12.32
N GLY A 83 -11.87 4.08 -11.65
CA GLY A 83 -11.83 4.26 -10.21
C GLY A 83 -13.18 4.08 -9.55
N VAL A 84 -13.11 3.77 -8.27
CA VAL A 84 -14.25 3.47 -7.41
C VAL A 84 -14.20 4.35 -6.18
N PHE A 85 -15.33 4.51 -5.51
CA PHE A 85 -15.36 5.14 -4.21
C PHE A 85 -15.22 4.09 -3.12
N LEU A 86 -14.09 4.10 -2.44
CA LEU A 86 -13.75 3.18 -1.37
C LEU A 86 -14.20 3.74 -0.03
N SER A 87 -14.72 2.86 0.82
CA SER A 87 -15.14 3.19 2.19
C SER A 87 -16.17 4.33 2.27
N PRO A 88 -17.30 4.26 1.52
CA PRO A 88 -18.44 5.15 1.76
C PRO A 88 -18.92 5.00 3.20
N CYS A 89 -19.36 6.09 3.81
CA CYS A 89 -19.77 6.08 5.22
C CYS A 89 -20.84 7.13 5.50
N GLY A 90 -22.08 6.69 5.67
CA GLY A 90 -23.23 7.59 5.76
C GLY A 90 -23.41 8.39 4.47
N ASP A 91 -23.48 9.73 4.58
CA ASP A 91 -23.67 10.62 3.43
C ASP A 91 -22.34 10.95 2.71
N GLU A 92 -21.20 10.54 3.27
CA GLU A 92 -19.89 10.71 2.62
C GLU A 92 -19.66 9.59 1.60
N PRO A 93 -19.38 9.91 0.32
CA PRO A 93 -19.14 8.90 -0.70
C PRO A 93 -17.84 8.12 -0.46
N GLY A 94 -16.98 8.55 0.47
CA GLY A 94 -15.69 7.91 0.74
C GLY A 94 -14.54 8.57 -0.02
N VAL A 95 -13.56 7.77 -0.43
CA VAL A 95 -12.38 8.25 -1.19
C VAL A 95 -12.38 7.68 -2.59
N TRP A 96 -12.15 8.53 -3.60
CA TRP A 96 -11.95 8.03 -4.97
C TRP A 96 -10.61 7.32 -5.07
N PHE A 97 -10.65 6.02 -5.36
CA PHE A 97 -9.54 5.09 -5.37
C PHE A 97 -9.44 4.45 -6.76
N ARG A 98 -8.22 4.35 -7.31
CA ARG A 98 -7.91 3.74 -8.60
C ARG A 98 -7.30 2.35 -8.34
N PRO A 99 -8.09 1.27 -8.41
CA PRO A 99 -7.68 -0.07 -8.05
C PRO A 99 -6.35 -0.52 -8.66
N GLU A 100 -6.10 -0.13 -9.91
CA GLU A 100 -4.95 -0.58 -10.70
C GLU A 100 -3.63 -0.02 -10.19
N THR A 101 -3.63 1.12 -9.52
CA THR A 101 -2.38 1.85 -9.20
C THR A 101 -2.29 2.36 -7.77
N ASP A 102 -3.41 2.71 -7.14
CA ASP A 102 -3.42 3.21 -5.77
C ASP A 102 -3.15 2.08 -4.77
N ILE A 103 -2.53 2.44 -3.65
CA ILE A 103 -2.14 1.53 -2.57
C ILE A 103 -2.89 1.91 -1.30
N LEU A 104 -3.59 0.93 -0.70
CA LEU A 104 -4.16 1.05 0.63
C LEU A 104 -3.11 0.60 1.66
N TYR A 105 -2.53 1.56 2.38
CA TYR A 105 -1.42 1.33 3.30
C TYR A 105 -1.89 1.22 4.76
N PHE A 106 -1.41 0.18 5.43
CA PHE A 106 -1.59 -0.07 6.85
C PHE A 106 -0.26 0.00 7.56
N ASP A 107 -0.17 0.86 8.58
CA ASP A 107 0.98 0.87 9.47
C ASP A 107 0.82 -0.18 10.58
N ARG A 108 1.82 -0.23 11.45
CA ARG A 108 1.92 -1.16 12.57
C ARG A 108 0.65 -1.31 13.39
N GLU A 109 -0.04 -0.21 13.71
CA GLU A 109 -1.18 -0.29 14.61
C GLU A 109 -2.42 -0.89 13.92
N GLN A 110 -2.55 -0.67 12.62
CA GLN A 110 -3.72 -1.02 11.81
C GLN A 110 -3.61 -2.46 11.32
N CYS A 111 -2.40 -2.96 11.07
CA CYS A 111 -2.21 -4.38 10.81
C CYS A 111 -2.76 -5.25 11.95
N LYS A 112 -2.69 -4.80 13.22
CA LYS A 112 -3.32 -5.51 14.35
C LYS A 112 -4.84 -5.56 14.26
N THR A 113 -5.47 -4.54 13.65
CA THR A 113 -6.92 -4.50 13.45
C THR A 113 -7.37 -5.44 12.33
N ILE A 114 -6.50 -5.71 11.35
CA ILE A 114 -6.80 -6.58 10.19
C ILE A 114 -6.40 -8.04 10.46
N GLN A 115 -5.48 -8.28 11.39
CA GLN A 115 -5.23 -9.60 11.96
C GLN A 115 -6.49 -10.05 12.71
N VAL A 116 -7.43 -10.63 11.96
CA VAL A 116 -8.71 -11.12 12.45
C VAL A 116 -8.42 -12.14 13.54
N ASN A 117 -8.84 -11.84 14.77
CA ASN A 117 -9.03 -12.87 15.77
C ASN A 117 -10.07 -13.85 15.21
N PRO A 118 -9.78 -15.15 15.05
CA PRO A 118 -10.71 -16.13 14.47
C PRO A 118 -12.05 -16.21 15.21
N TYR A 119 -12.12 -15.68 16.44
CA TYR A 119 -13.33 -15.61 17.27
C TYR A 119 -14.09 -14.27 17.18
N GLN A 120 -13.63 -13.29 16.39
CA GLN A 120 -14.34 -12.02 16.19
C GLN A 120 -14.99 -11.95 14.80
N PRO A 121 -16.22 -11.40 14.71
CA PRO A 121 -16.89 -11.21 13.43
C PRO A 121 -16.02 -10.34 12.52
N ARG A 122 -15.82 -10.78 11.28
CA ARG A 122 -15.00 -10.08 10.28
C ARG A 122 -15.56 -8.67 10.06
N ILE A 123 -14.85 -7.66 10.55
CA ILE A 123 -15.11 -6.27 10.24
C ILE A 123 -15.10 -6.15 8.71
N THR A 124 -16.17 -5.64 8.11
CA THR A 124 -16.36 -5.67 6.67
C THR A 124 -16.55 -4.24 6.21
N VAL A 125 -15.52 -3.67 5.58
CA VAL A 125 -15.59 -2.32 4.98
C VAL A 125 -16.03 -2.45 3.52
N SER A 126 -16.99 -1.62 3.11
CA SER A 126 -17.50 -1.57 1.74
C SER A 126 -16.43 -1.10 0.76
N GLY A 127 -16.34 -1.76 -0.41
CA GLY A 127 -15.37 -1.42 -1.44
C GLY A 127 -14.01 -2.08 -1.27
N ARG A 128 -13.77 -2.86 -0.20
CA ARG A 128 -12.48 -3.52 0.06
C ARG A 128 -12.13 -4.58 -0.99
N GLU A 129 -13.12 -5.17 -1.61
CA GLU A 129 -12.97 -6.10 -2.74
C GLU A 129 -12.33 -5.44 -3.96
N ASN A 130 -12.39 -4.11 -4.09
CA ASN A 130 -11.73 -3.38 -5.17
C ASN A 130 -10.28 -3.01 -4.85
N VAL A 131 -9.74 -3.42 -3.70
CA VAL A 131 -8.35 -3.12 -3.32
C VAL A 131 -7.43 -4.19 -3.91
N LEU A 132 -6.68 -3.81 -4.94
CA LEU A 132 -5.71 -4.71 -5.58
C LEU A 132 -4.29 -4.57 -5.02
N ASN A 133 -3.94 -3.41 -4.45
CA ASN A 133 -2.60 -3.15 -3.94
C ASN A 133 -2.65 -2.77 -2.46
N ILE A 134 -2.09 -3.64 -1.61
CA ILE A 134 -2.01 -3.41 -0.16
C ILE A 134 -0.61 -2.95 0.17
N GLY A 135 -0.48 -1.91 1.00
CA GLY A 135 0.79 -1.48 1.56
C GLY A 135 0.92 -1.91 3.02
N ILE A 136 2.05 -2.51 3.40
CA ILE A 136 2.34 -2.90 4.79
C ILE A 136 3.80 -2.65 5.15
N GLU A 137 4.06 -2.46 6.44
CA GLU A 137 5.40 -2.61 6.99
C GLU A 137 5.54 -4.06 7.54
N TRP A 138 6.41 -4.88 6.95
CA TRP A 138 6.47 -6.31 7.32
C TRP A 138 6.95 -6.56 8.75
N ARG A 139 7.82 -5.71 9.29
CA ARG A 139 8.39 -5.87 10.64
C ARG A 139 7.32 -5.89 11.73
N VAL A 140 6.13 -5.40 11.42
CA VAL A 140 4.95 -5.44 12.28
C VAL A 140 4.54 -6.88 12.63
N PHE A 141 4.77 -7.83 11.73
CA PHE A 141 4.43 -9.23 11.94
C PHE A 141 5.53 -10.00 12.70
N PHE A 142 6.75 -9.44 12.78
CA PHE A 142 7.94 -10.11 13.33
C PHE A 142 8.51 -9.36 14.54
N LEU A 143 7.67 -8.58 15.23
CA LEU A 143 8.09 -7.67 16.30
C LEU A 143 8.86 -8.32 17.44
N ASP A 144 8.65 -9.62 17.66
CA ASP A 144 9.30 -10.41 18.71
C ASP A 144 9.84 -11.74 18.16
N SER A 145 9.97 -11.86 16.83
CA SER A 145 10.43 -13.09 16.17
C SER A 145 11.87 -12.90 15.70
N PRO A 146 12.86 -13.56 16.34
CA PRO A 146 14.23 -13.51 15.86
C PRO A 146 14.27 -14.03 14.43
N ARG A 147 15.23 -13.55 13.62
CA ARG A 147 15.45 -14.13 12.29
C ARG A 147 15.71 -15.62 12.49
N PRO A 148 15.00 -16.51 11.79
CA PRO A 148 15.28 -17.93 11.92
C PRO A 148 16.72 -18.24 11.52
N SER A 149 17.28 -19.26 12.14
CA SER A 149 18.64 -19.71 11.84
C SER A 149 18.73 -20.23 10.41
N GLN A 150 19.94 -20.31 9.83
CA GLN A 150 20.10 -20.86 8.47
C GLN A 150 19.47 -22.26 8.37
N GLY A 151 18.47 -22.41 7.50
CA GLY A 151 17.74 -23.66 7.28
C GLY A 151 16.36 -23.74 7.95
N GLU A 152 16.01 -22.82 8.84
CA GLU A 152 14.66 -22.70 9.38
C GLU A 152 13.76 -21.89 8.43
N THR A 153 12.54 -22.37 8.20
CA THR A 153 11.59 -21.72 7.28
C THR A 153 10.73 -20.66 7.99
N THR A 154 10.60 -19.48 7.37
CA THR A 154 9.67 -18.43 7.80
C THR A 154 8.25 -18.59 7.22
N SER A 155 8.01 -19.63 6.42
CA SER A 155 6.81 -19.74 5.59
C SER A 155 5.50 -19.69 6.38
N SER A 156 5.44 -20.39 7.51
CA SER A 156 4.24 -20.40 8.38
C SER A 156 3.93 -19.00 8.93
N TYR A 157 4.96 -18.21 9.26
CA TYR A 157 4.82 -16.84 9.75
C TYR A 157 4.32 -15.90 8.65
N TRP A 158 4.89 -15.98 7.45
CA TRP A 158 4.44 -15.17 6.31
C TRP A 158 3.01 -15.51 5.90
N ARG A 159 2.63 -16.79 5.91
CA ARG A 159 1.25 -17.23 5.69
C ARG A 159 0.30 -16.71 6.77
N ALA A 160 0.67 -16.81 8.04
CA ALA A 160 -0.12 -16.25 9.13
C ALA A 160 -0.27 -14.72 9.05
N ALA A 161 0.72 -14.02 8.48
CA ALA A 161 0.68 -12.57 8.28
C ALA A 161 -0.18 -12.15 7.09
N ILE A 162 -0.04 -12.81 5.93
CA ILE A 162 -0.65 -12.40 4.66
C ILE A 162 -2.02 -13.06 4.44
N GLY A 163 -2.25 -14.27 4.96
CA GLY A 163 -3.52 -14.97 4.87
C GLY A 163 -4.73 -14.14 5.36
N PRO A 164 -4.66 -13.48 6.54
CA PRO A 164 -5.72 -12.58 6.99
C PRO A 164 -5.96 -11.39 6.07
N LEU A 165 -4.90 -10.82 5.47
CA LEU A 165 -5.03 -9.73 4.50
C LEU A 165 -5.79 -10.19 3.27
N HIS A 166 -5.45 -11.37 2.74
CA HIS A 166 -6.14 -11.96 1.60
C HIS A 166 -7.60 -12.32 1.91
N ALA A 167 -7.87 -12.90 3.09
CA ALA A 167 -9.25 -13.18 3.53
C ALA A 167 -10.08 -11.90 3.70
N TYR A 168 -9.44 -10.77 3.99
CA TYR A 168 -10.08 -9.46 4.12
C TYR A 168 -10.23 -8.74 2.76
N MET A 169 -9.25 -8.87 1.87
CA MET A 169 -9.19 -8.29 0.51
C MET A 169 -8.92 -9.41 -0.51
N PRO A 170 -9.98 -10.09 -0.99
CA PRO A 170 -9.86 -11.32 -1.76
C PRO A 170 -9.28 -11.10 -3.17
N HIS A 171 -9.35 -9.88 -3.72
CA HIS A 171 -8.81 -9.56 -5.04
C HIS A 171 -7.45 -8.87 -4.96
N MET A 172 -6.80 -8.87 -3.78
CA MET A 172 -5.44 -8.38 -3.66
C MET A 172 -4.53 -9.06 -4.69
N ARG A 173 -3.86 -8.24 -5.50
CA ARG A 173 -2.85 -8.66 -6.48
C ARG A 173 -1.43 -8.44 -5.96
N THR A 174 -1.21 -7.39 -5.17
CA THR A 174 0.12 -7.02 -4.70
C THR A 174 0.18 -6.73 -3.21
N VAL A 175 1.26 -7.18 -2.57
CA VAL A 175 1.67 -6.78 -1.23
C VAL A 175 2.90 -5.88 -1.37
N ASN A 176 2.72 -4.61 -1.04
CA ASN A 176 3.69 -3.55 -1.18
C ASN A 176 4.35 -3.30 0.19
N HIS A 177 5.56 -3.78 0.36
CA HIS A 177 6.37 -3.51 1.54
C HIS A 177 6.89 -2.08 1.47
N ALA A 178 6.16 -1.17 2.08
CA ALA A 178 6.50 0.24 2.12
C ALA A 178 7.24 0.54 3.43
N LEU A 179 8.56 0.68 3.35
CA LEU A 179 9.40 1.03 4.50
C LEU A 179 9.44 2.54 4.66
N PRO A 180 8.90 3.10 5.76
CA PRO A 180 8.99 4.52 6.00
C PRO A 180 10.43 4.95 6.22
N MET A 181 10.86 5.92 5.43
CA MET A 181 12.18 6.53 5.57
C MET A 181 12.05 7.81 6.41
N LEU A 182 11.73 7.66 7.70
CA LEU A 182 11.75 8.79 8.64
C LEU A 182 12.51 8.41 9.91
N ARG A 183 13.48 9.25 10.25
CA ARG A 183 14.48 9.02 11.30
C ARG A 183 14.09 9.82 12.54
N HIS A 184 14.15 9.18 13.71
CA HIS A 184 14.17 9.89 14.99
C HIS A 184 15.61 10.34 15.30
N GLU A 185 15.76 11.41 16.09
CA GLU A 185 17.05 11.86 16.63
C GLU A 185 17.80 10.68 17.29
N GLY A 186 19.06 10.47 16.92
CA GLY A 186 19.90 9.40 17.49
C GLY A 186 20.45 8.38 16.50
N ASN A 187 21.00 8.80 15.35
CA ASN A 187 21.73 7.95 14.39
C ASN A 187 20.94 6.81 13.70
N MET A 188 19.64 6.64 13.98
CA MET A 188 18.84 5.61 13.31
C MET A 188 18.60 5.95 11.85
N LYS A 189 18.93 5.02 10.95
CA LYS A 189 18.71 5.20 9.51
C LYS A 189 17.27 4.91 9.05
N TRP A 190 16.49 4.23 9.90
CA TRP A 190 15.18 3.63 9.62
C TRP A 190 14.32 3.72 10.89
N GLY A 191 13.03 4.06 10.79
CA GLY A 191 12.21 4.29 11.98
C GLY A 191 10.70 4.30 11.71
N ARG A 192 9.92 4.36 12.79
CA ARG A 192 8.48 4.60 12.74
C ARG A 192 8.24 5.98 12.12
N GLU A 193 7.17 6.13 11.35
CA GLU A 193 6.74 7.46 10.93
C GLU A 193 6.48 8.35 12.16
N PRO A 194 7.02 9.58 12.21
CA PRO A 194 6.69 10.53 13.26
C PRO A 194 5.19 10.86 13.19
N PRO A 195 4.55 11.23 14.31
CA PRO A 195 3.12 11.54 14.34
C PRO A 195 2.66 12.62 13.34
N SER A 196 3.57 13.49 12.90
CA SER A 196 3.31 14.54 11.91
C SER A 196 3.47 14.10 10.45
N ALA A 197 4.07 12.93 10.17
CA ALA A 197 4.32 12.42 8.82
C ALA A 197 3.07 12.38 7.91
N PRO A 198 1.86 12.04 8.41
CA PRO A 198 0.64 12.12 7.63
C PRO A 198 0.33 13.48 6.99
N LYS A 199 0.89 14.58 7.51
CA LYS A 199 0.68 15.93 6.97
C LYS A 199 1.44 16.17 5.66
N PHE A 200 2.34 15.27 5.29
CA PHE A 200 3.23 15.39 4.15
C PHE A 200 2.88 14.38 3.07
N GLN A 201 3.09 14.77 1.81
CA GLN A 201 2.80 13.92 0.67
C GLN A 201 3.70 12.68 0.68
N ALA A 202 3.08 11.51 0.54
CA ALA A 202 3.78 10.25 0.42
C ALA A 202 4.30 10.06 -1.01
N LYS A 203 5.58 9.70 -1.13
CA LYS A 203 6.23 9.30 -2.37
C LYS A 203 6.81 7.92 -2.21
N LEU A 204 6.53 7.05 -3.18
CA LEU A 204 7.07 5.70 -3.23
C LEU A 204 8.23 5.64 -4.22
N VAL A 205 9.38 5.17 -3.75
CA VAL A 205 10.55 4.89 -4.58
C VAL A 205 10.83 3.40 -4.52
N PRO A 206 11.06 2.70 -5.65
CA PRO A 206 11.35 1.26 -5.62
C PRO A 206 12.48 0.95 -4.64
N LEU A 207 12.32 -0.11 -3.86
CA LEU A 207 13.34 -0.59 -2.94
C LEU A 207 14.35 -1.45 -3.71
N PRO A 208 15.63 -1.05 -3.84
CA PRO A 208 16.61 -1.84 -4.56
C PRO A 208 16.84 -3.19 -3.89
N GLU A 209 16.94 -4.27 -4.67
CA GLU A 209 17.10 -5.63 -4.14
C GLU A 209 18.36 -5.80 -3.26
N SER A 210 19.44 -5.09 -3.58
CA SER A 210 20.71 -5.16 -2.85
C SER A 210 20.74 -4.39 -1.53
N ILE A 211 19.68 -3.63 -1.21
CA ILE A 211 19.67 -2.76 -0.04
C ILE A 211 19.58 -3.57 1.25
N LYS A 212 20.46 -3.27 2.20
CA LYS A 212 20.46 -3.93 3.51
C LYS A 212 19.49 -3.23 4.46
N ILE A 213 18.53 -3.98 4.98
CA ILE A 213 17.51 -3.55 5.93
C ILE A 213 17.68 -4.32 7.25
N PRO A 214 17.42 -3.70 8.41
CA PRO A 214 17.42 -4.42 9.68
C PRO A 214 16.28 -5.44 9.73
N TRP A 215 16.56 -6.64 10.23
CA TRP A 215 15.51 -7.62 10.54
C TRP A 215 14.75 -7.25 11.81
N GLU A 216 15.49 -6.84 12.85
CA GLU A 216 14.96 -6.56 14.19
C GLU A 216 14.05 -5.33 14.22
N SER A 217 13.09 -5.35 15.16
CA SER A 217 12.20 -4.22 15.39
C SER A 217 12.98 -3.02 15.94
N ALA A 218 12.45 -1.80 15.75
CA ALA A 218 13.03 -0.60 16.34
C ALA A 218 13.12 -0.64 17.87
N ARG A 219 12.26 -1.44 18.54
CA ARG A 219 12.27 -1.62 20.00
C ARG A 219 13.43 -2.51 20.42
N ASP A 220 13.69 -3.59 19.69
CA ASP A 220 14.82 -4.47 19.94
C ASP A 220 16.12 -3.78 19.56
N LEU A 221 16.14 -3.01 18.47
CA LEU A 221 17.27 -2.15 18.13
C LEU A 221 17.62 -1.18 19.27
N TYR A 222 16.62 -0.49 19.83
CA TYR A 222 16.81 0.42 20.96
C TYR A 222 17.30 -0.31 22.21
N ASN A 223 16.72 -1.47 22.53
CA ASN A 223 17.11 -2.28 23.70
C ASN A 223 18.51 -2.90 23.53
N SER A 224 18.86 -3.37 22.34
CA SER A 224 20.17 -3.93 21.97
C SER A 224 21.25 -2.86 22.05
N LEU A 225 20.99 -1.66 21.54
CA LEU A 225 21.91 -0.51 21.64
C LEU A 225 22.09 -0.03 23.10
N ARG A 226 21.08 -0.20 23.97
CA ARG A 226 21.13 0.22 25.37
C ARG A 226 21.79 -0.81 26.31
N ARG A 227 21.82 -2.09 25.93
CA ARG A 227 22.22 -3.18 26.84
C ARG A 227 23.71 -3.51 26.81
N ILE A 228 24.40 -3.54 25.66
CA ILE A 228 25.81 -3.97 25.60
C ILE A 228 26.48 -3.32 24.39
N GLY A 229 27.73 -2.89 24.52
CA GLY A 229 28.50 -2.17 23.50
C GLY A 229 28.55 -2.87 22.12
N GLY A 230 27.63 -2.50 21.24
CA GLY A 230 27.78 -2.65 19.79
C GLY A 230 27.58 -4.05 19.22
N LEU A 231 26.62 -4.85 19.72
CA LEU A 231 26.23 -6.06 18.99
C LEU A 231 25.74 -5.69 17.58
N PRO A 232 26.21 -6.38 16.52
CA PRO A 232 25.85 -6.05 15.15
C PRO A 232 24.37 -6.35 14.93
N VAL A 233 23.63 -5.32 14.54
CA VAL A 233 22.23 -5.44 14.10
C VAL A 233 22.18 -6.43 12.95
N ALA A 234 21.38 -7.49 13.08
CA ALA A 234 21.16 -8.43 11.99
C ALA A 234 20.52 -7.68 10.81
N THR A 235 21.28 -7.52 9.72
CA THR A 235 20.78 -6.95 8.47
C THR A 235 20.55 -8.04 7.44
N VAL A 236 19.51 -7.88 6.65
CA VAL A 236 19.13 -8.74 5.53
C VAL A 236 18.96 -7.87 4.30
N THR A 237 19.21 -8.40 3.10
CA THR A 237 18.90 -7.67 1.87
C THR A 237 17.39 -7.70 1.61
N TRP A 238 16.86 -6.68 0.93
CA TRP A 238 15.46 -6.72 0.49
C TRP A 238 15.18 -7.95 -0.39
N LYS A 239 16.14 -8.34 -1.24
CA LYS A 239 16.05 -9.55 -2.05
C LYS A 239 15.79 -10.80 -1.22
N GLU A 240 16.61 -11.03 -0.19
CA GLU A 240 16.44 -12.19 0.71
C GLU A 240 15.05 -12.18 1.37
N VAL A 241 14.60 -11.02 1.88
CA VAL A 241 13.25 -10.93 2.49
C VAL A 241 12.16 -11.24 1.48
N LYS A 242 12.26 -10.69 0.27
CA LYS A 242 11.30 -10.95 -0.80
C LYS A 242 11.24 -12.43 -1.17
N GLU A 243 12.40 -13.06 -1.36
CA GLU A 243 12.51 -14.49 -1.65
C GLU A 243 11.98 -15.37 -0.51
N ASP A 244 12.21 -14.98 0.75
CA ASP A 244 11.69 -15.68 1.93
C ASP A 244 10.15 -15.60 2.00
N ILE A 245 9.56 -14.46 1.62
CA ILE A 245 8.10 -14.29 1.55
C ILE A 245 7.52 -15.12 0.40
N GLU A 246 8.12 -15.04 -0.79
CA GLU A 246 7.65 -15.74 -2.00
C GLU A 246 7.71 -17.25 -1.81
N ARG A 247 8.83 -17.78 -1.29
CA ARG A 247 8.97 -19.19 -0.89
C ARG A 247 7.95 -19.62 0.17
N GLY A 248 7.58 -18.67 1.03
CA GLY A 248 6.50 -18.81 2.02
C GLY A 248 5.20 -19.39 1.49
N PHE A 249 4.91 -19.10 0.22
CA PHE A 249 3.71 -19.52 -0.48
C PHE A 249 3.91 -20.75 -1.37
N GLU A 250 5.15 -21.09 -1.73
CA GLU A 250 5.46 -22.24 -2.59
C GLU A 250 5.42 -23.55 -1.78
N GLU A 251 5.94 -23.55 -0.55
CA GLU A 251 6.01 -24.72 0.34
C GLU A 251 4.64 -25.31 0.75
N ASP A 252 3.53 -24.62 0.47
CA ASP A 252 2.16 -25.08 0.76
C ASP A 252 1.61 -26.01 -0.34
N LYS A 253 2.05 -25.81 -1.59
CA LYS A 253 1.59 -26.62 -2.74
C LYS A 253 2.00 -28.09 -2.61
N ASP A 254 3.15 -28.34 -2.00
CA ASP A 254 3.69 -29.68 -1.78
C ASP A 254 3.07 -30.36 -0.54
N GLY A 255 2.46 -29.59 0.37
CA GLY A 255 1.82 -30.09 1.59
C GLY A 255 0.34 -30.48 1.41
N GLU A 256 -0.36 -29.86 0.46
CA GLU A 256 -1.77 -30.15 0.16
C GLU A 256 -1.98 -31.50 -0.59
N GLU A 257 -0.94 -32.08 -1.19
CA GLU A 257 -1.05 -33.40 -1.84
C GLU A 257 -1.17 -34.58 -0.86
N ASN A 258 -0.92 -34.38 0.45
CA ASN A 258 -0.78 -35.50 1.40
C ASN A 258 -1.62 -35.42 2.70
N GLY A 259 -2.59 -34.52 2.86
CA GLY A 259 -3.39 -34.54 4.09
C GLY A 259 -4.60 -33.59 4.17
N GLU A 260 -5.78 -34.18 4.30
CA GLU A 260 -7.05 -33.65 4.84
C GLU A 260 -7.28 -32.12 4.83
N SER A 261 -7.87 -31.66 3.72
CA SER A 261 -8.94 -30.67 3.60
C SER A 261 -9.00 -29.57 4.69
N SER A 262 -8.24 -28.50 4.48
CA SER A 262 -8.61 -27.16 4.96
C SER A 262 -9.87 -26.71 4.22
N ARG A 263 -11.04 -27.16 4.69
CA ARG A 263 -12.35 -26.74 4.21
C ARG A 263 -12.50 -25.22 4.35
N GLY A 264 -12.42 -24.48 3.24
CA GLY A 264 -13.09 -23.19 3.11
C GLY A 264 -12.44 -22.06 2.31
N LEU A 265 -11.30 -22.24 1.65
CA LEU A 265 -10.65 -21.16 0.86
C LEU A 265 -10.53 -21.45 -0.65
N ASP A 266 -11.07 -22.58 -1.11
CA ASP A 266 -10.83 -23.11 -2.45
C ASP A 266 -11.95 -22.76 -3.45
N GLN A 267 -12.14 -21.48 -3.73
CA GLN A 267 -12.89 -21.04 -4.92
C GLN A 267 -12.12 -19.96 -5.67
N GLY A 268 -11.31 -20.40 -6.65
CA GLY A 268 -11.05 -19.66 -7.89
C GLY A 268 -10.47 -18.26 -7.74
N VAL A 269 -9.39 -18.10 -6.98
CA VAL A 269 -8.78 -16.78 -6.76
C VAL A 269 -7.62 -16.58 -7.74
N GLU A 270 -7.84 -15.79 -8.80
CA GLU A 270 -6.89 -15.59 -9.92
C GLU A 270 -5.50 -15.05 -9.52
N HIS A 271 -5.30 -14.57 -8.28
CA HIS A 271 -4.11 -13.79 -7.89
C HIS A 271 -3.49 -14.15 -6.52
N TYR A 272 -3.71 -15.36 -6.00
CA TYR A 272 -2.96 -15.87 -4.84
C TYR A 272 -1.88 -16.88 -5.28
N PRO A 273 -0.62 -16.76 -4.79
CA PRO A 273 -0.11 -15.73 -3.89
C PRO A 273 0.04 -14.35 -4.56
N PRO A 274 -0.04 -13.25 -3.79
CA PRO A 274 0.11 -11.91 -4.33
C PRO A 274 1.58 -11.63 -4.73
N MET A 275 1.78 -10.73 -5.69
CA MET A 275 3.11 -10.26 -6.05
C MET A 275 3.70 -9.37 -4.94
N ILE A 276 4.94 -9.66 -4.55
CA ILE A 276 5.65 -8.94 -3.50
C ILE A 276 6.49 -7.80 -4.09
N VAL A 277 6.24 -6.57 -3.62
CA VAL A 277 6.88 -5.36 -4.14
C VAL A 277 7.47 -4.54 -3.01
N GLY A 278 8.73 -4.10 -3.15
CA GLY A 278 9.39 -3.27 -2.15
C GLY A 278 9.38 -1.78 -2.51
N TRP A 279 9.09 -0.93 -1.54
CA TRP A 279 9.11 0.52 -1.67
C TRP A 279 9.78 1.21 -0.47
N TRP A 280 10.52 2.26 -0.74
CA TRP A 280 10.72 3.35 0.20
C TRP A 280 9.50 4.25 0.24
N LEU A 281 8.97 4.49 1.44
CA LEU A 281 7.94 5.50 1.69
C LEU A 281 8.62 6.77 2.19
N LEU A 282 8.71 7.76 1.30
CA LEU A 282 9.28 9.07 1.54
C LEU A 282 8.16 10.08 1.81
N ARG A 283 8.41 11.06 2.67
CA ARG A 283 7.49 12.18 2.91
C ARG A 283 8.11 13.48 2.42
N GLU A 284 7.62 13.98 1.28
CA GLU A 284 8.14 15.22 0.71
C GLU A 284 7.78 16.42 1.59
N GLY A 285 8.77 17.28 1.87
CA GLY A 285 8.59 18.52 2.63
C GLY A 285 8.78 18.41 4.15
N ILE A 286 9.12 17.23 4.68
CA ILE A 286 9.55 17.15 6.09
C ILE A 286 10.87 17.92 6.25
N PRO A 287 10.97 18.86 7.22
CA PRO A 287 12.17 19.69 7.36
C PRO A 287 13.46 18.88 7.52
N ALA A 288 14.50 19.29 6.80
CA ALA A 288 15.82 18.65 6.81
C ALA A 288 16.53 18.66 8.19
N VAL A 289 16.06 19.45 9.15
CA VAL A 289 16.54 19.41 10.54
C VAL A 289 16.17 18.08 11.23
N HIS A 290 15.24 17.31 10.66
CA HIS A 290 14.90 15.95 11.08
C HIS A 290 15.52 14.90 10.14
N GLU A 291 16.30 15.35 9.16
CA GLU A 291 17.04 14.53 8.21
C GLU A 291 18.48 14.34 8.71
N ASN A 292 18.99 13.11 8.60
CA ASN A 292 20.35 12.78 9.00
C ASN A 292 21.31 13.11 7.83
N PRO A 293 22.46 13.77 8.07
CA PRO A 293 23.39 14.25 7.04
C PRO A 293 24.06 13.16 6.16
N LEU A 294 23.77 11.88 6.35
CA LEU A 294 24.30 10.76 5.55
C LEU A 294 23.35 10.30 4.43
N PHE A 295 22.68 11.22 3.74
CA PHE A 295 22.02 10.91 2.47
C PHE A 295 23.09 10.57 1.43
N GLN A 296 23.22 9.30 1.06
CA GLN A 296 23.71 8.95 -0.26
C GLN A 296 22.51 9.03 -1.19
N TYR A 297 22.46 10.10 -1.99
CA TYR A 297 21.63 10.13 -3.17
C TYR A 297 22.12 9.00 -4.08
N PHE A 298 21.32 7.96 -4.24
CA PHE A 298 21.58 6.96 -5.27
C PHE A 298 21.19 7.61 -6.60
N SER A 299 22.20 8.05 -7.34
CA SER A 299 22.05 8.34 -8.77
C SER A 299 21.68 7.05 -9.48
N THR A 300 20.58 7.07 -10.23
CA THR A 300 20.18 6.03 -11.19
C THR A 300 21.25 5.82 -12.25
#